data_AF-A0A8X7Y1J8-F1
#
_entry.id   AF-A0A8X7Y1J8-F1
#
_cell.length_a   1.000
_cell.length_b   1.000
_cell.length_c   1.000
_cell.angle_alpha   90.00
_cell.angle_beta   90.00
_cell.angle_gamma   90.00
#
_symmetry.space_group_name_H-M   'P 1'
#
loop_
_entity.id
_entity.type
_entity.pdbx_description
1 polymer ?
#
loop_
_entity_poly.entity_id
_entity_poly.type
_entity_poly.pdbx_seq_one_letter_code
_entity_poly.pdbx_strand_id
1 'polypeptide(L)'
;MEEIRRAAEAYYENLSDEKKRNARFSFSEMDKNEDGQINLDEYVEYLKKDNNTVLTNPSLFTALDEDGNGSLDFKETIVLYYIMQSGRALF
;
A
#
# COMPACT_ATOMS: atom_id res chain seq x y z
N MET A 1 -1.11 -4.94 13.86
CA MET A 1 -1.29 -4.04 12.70
C MET A 1 -1.53 -2.59 13.10
N GLU A 2 -2.33 -2.29 14.13
CA GLU A 2 -2.64 -0.90 14.52
C GLU A 2 -1.41 -0.01 14.77
N GLU A 3 -0.37 -0.51 15.44
CA GLU A 3 0.88 0.25 15.63
C GLU A 3 1.58 0.59 14.30
N ILE A 4 1.58 -0.33 13.34
CA ILE A 4 2.17 -0.13 12.02
C ILE A 4 1.36 0.91 11.24
N ARG A 5 0.02 0.90 11.37
CA ARG A 5 -0.86 1.88 10.73
C ARG A 5 -0.57 3.29 11.25
N ARG A 6 -0.50 3.47 12.57
CA ARG A 6 -0.12 4.75 13.18
C ARG A 6 1.28 5.21 12.75
N ALA A 7 2.23 4.28 12.68
CA ALA A 7 3.58 4.58 12.22
C ALA A 7 3.61 4.98 10.73
N ALA A 8 2.81 4.31 9.89
CA ALA A 8 2.70 4.61 8.46
C ALA A 8 2.02 5.96 8.21
N GLU A 9 0.94 6.27 8.95
CA GLU A 9 0.28 7.58 8.92
C GLU A 9 1.25 8.69 9.34
N ALA A 10 1.93 8.53 10.48
CA ALA A 10 2.90 9.51 10.95
C ALA A 10 4.10 9.64 10.00
N TYR A 11 4.56 8.54 9.40
CA TYR A 11 5.60 8.55 8.37
C TYR A 11 5.13 9.36 7.17
N TYR A 12 3.95 9.05 6.63
CA TYR A 12 3.34 9.72 5.50
C TYR A 12 3.17 11.21 5.76
N GLU A 13 2.65 11.60 6.92
CA GLU A 13 2.44 13.01 7.26
C GLU A 13 3.75 13.81 7.31
N ASN A 14 4.83 13.18 7.75
CA ASN A 14 6.17 13.77 7.79
C ASN A 14 6.94 13.67 6.46
N LEU A 15 6.37 13.05 5.42
CA LEU A 15 7.00 13.03 4.09
C LEU A 15 7.00 14.43 3.47
N SER A 16 8.03 14.70 2.66
CA SER A 16 8.03 15.87 1.78
C SER A 16 6.90 15.78 0.76
N ASP A 17 6.46 16.94 0.25
CA ASP A 17 5.41 16.99 -0.78
C ASP A 17 5.75 16.14 -2.01
N GLU A 18 7.04 16.06 -2.36
CA GLU A 18 7.52 15.19 -3.44
C GLU A 18 7.23 13.72 -3.15
N LYS A 19 7.57 13.24 -1.95
CA LYS A 19 7.30 11.84 -1.58
C LYS A 19 5.81 11.56 -1.43
N LYS A 20 5.01 12.51 -0.92
CA LYS A 20 3.54 12.41 -0.89
C LYS A 20 2.95 12.33 -2.30
N ARG A 21 3.49 13.10 -3.26
CA ARG A 21 3.12 13.00 -4.69
C ARG A 21 3.51 11.66 -5.28
N ASN A 22 4.71 11.16 -5.00
CA ASN A 22 5.15 9.85 -5.49
C ASN A 22 4.26 8.72 -4.95
N ALA A 23 3.88 8.76 -3.66
CA ALA A 23 2.94 7.79 -3.10
C ALA A 23 1.57 7.82 -3.80
N ARG A 24 1.04 9.02 -4.06
CA ARG A 24 -0.20 9.20 -4.85
C ARG A 24 -0.06 8.69 -6.28
N PHE A 25 1.08 8.93 -6.91
CA PHE A 25 1.37 8.45 -8.26
C PHE A 25 1.46 6.91 -8.31
N SER A 26 2.14 6.30 -7.34
CA SER A 26 2.18 4.85 -7.19
C SER A 26 0.79 4.25 -6.97
N PHE A 27 -0.06 4.92 -6.18
CA PHE A 27 -1.45 4.53 -5.98
C PHE A 27 -2.23 4.56 -7.30
N SER A 28 -2.17 5.67 -8.06
CA SER A 28 -2.86 5.78 -9.34
C SER A 28 -2.33 4.82 -10.41
N GLU A 29 -1.05 4.44 -10.36
CA GLU A 29 -0.51 3.41 -11.26
C GLU A 29 -1.00 2.00 -10.93
N MET A 30 -1.44 1.77 -9.69
CA MET A 30 -1.95 0.50 -9.21
C MET A 30 -3.47 0.40 -9.42
N ASP A 31 -4.20 1.48 -9.12
CA ASP A 31 -5.63 1.65 -9.40
C ASP A 31 -5.88 1.85 -10.91
N LYS A 32 -5.95 0.74 -11.64
CA LYS A 32 -6.09 0.75 -13.11
C LYS A 32 -7.48 1.15 -13.59
N ASN A 33 -8.49 0.85 -12.79
CA ASN A 33 -9.88 1.11 -13.14
C ASN A 33 -10.32 2.53 -12.69
N GLU A 34 -9.47 3.23 -11.95
CA GLU A 34 -9.67 4.58 -11.40
C GLU A 34 -10.91 4.67 -10.49
N ASP A 35 -11.25 3.59 -9.78
CA ASP A 35 -12.37 3.54 -8.85
C ASP A 35 -12.03 4.11 -7.47
N GLY A 36 -10.77 4.49 -7.26
CA GLY A 36 -10.24 5.06 -6.02
C GLY A 36 -9.90 4.01 -4.97
N GLN A 37 -9.90 2.74 -5.32
CA GLN A 37 -9.53 1.60 -4.50
C GLN A 37 -8.67 0.63 -5.31
N ILE A 38 -7.90 -0.21 -4.63
CA ILE A 38 -7.06 -1.22 -5.27
C ILE A 38 -7.57 -2.59 -4.88
N ASN A 39 -8.09 -3.33 -5.85
CA ASN A 39 -8.49 -4.70 -5.63
C ASN A 39 -7.27 -5.65 -5.59
N LEU A 40 -7.51 -6.90 -5.18
CA LEU A 40 -6.47 -7.91 -5.08
C LEU A 40 -5.74 -8.17 -6.41
N ASP A 41 -6.44 -8.14 -7.54
CA ASP A 41 -5.83 -8.40 -8.85
C ASP A 41 -4.89 -7.26 -9.26
N GLU A 42 -5.31 -6.00 -9.09
CA GLU A 42 -4.51 -4.80 -9.30
C GLU A 42 -3.26 -4.77 -8.40
N TYR A 43 -3.45 -5.10 -7.12
CA TYR A 43 -2.36 -5.22 -6.15
C TYR A 43 -1.31 -6.25 -6.57
N VAL A 44 -1.74 -7.47 -6.90
CA VAL A 44 -0.85 -8.56 -7.30
C VAL A 44 -0.15 -8.24 -8.61
N GLU A 45 -0.85 -7.64 -9.58
CA GLU A 45 -0.27 -7.29 -10.86
C GLU A 45 0.81 -6.21 -10.73
N TYR A 46 0.55 -5.16 -9.95
CA TYR A 46 1.53 -4.11 -9.69
C TYR A 46 2.78 -4.65 -9.01
N LEU A 47 2.63 -5.45 -7.95
CA LEU A 47 3.76 -6.01 -7.22
C LEU A 47 4.57 -7.01 -8.05
N LYS A 48 3.93 -7.75 -8.96
CA LYS A 48 4.64 -8.59 -9.93
C LYS A 48 5.46 -7.74 -10.91
N LYS A 49 4.91 -6.62 -11.39
CA LYS A 49 5.61 -5.67 -12.26
C LYS A 49 6.83 -5.04 -11.57
N ASP A 50 6.73 -4.79 -10.28
CA ASP A 50 7.79 -4.19 -9.46
C ASP A 50 8.77 -5.21 -8.84
N ASN A 51 8.69 -6.49 -9.24
CA ASN A 51 9.47 -7.62 -8.70
C ASN A 51 9.36 -7.82 -7.18
N ASN A 52 8.32 -7.25 -6.54
CA ASN A 52 8.05 -7.32 -5.10
C ASN A 52 7.15 -8.51 -4.77
N THR A 53 7.52 -9.70 -5.25
CA THR A 53 6.74 -10.94 -5.11
C THR A 53 6.56 -11.37 -3.65
N VAL A 54 7.44 -10.96 -2.73
CA VAL A 54 7.31 -11.21 -1.28
C VAL A 54 6.05 -10.56 -0.71
N LEU A 55 5.62 -9.42 -1.27
CA LEU A 55 4.44 -8.69 -0.83
C LEU A 55 3.15 -9.22 -1.47
N THR A 56 3.21 -10.05 -2.51
CA THR A 56 2.01 -10.64 -3.15
C THR A 56 1.28 -11.67 -2.29
N ASN A 57 1.70 -11.88 -1.04
CA ASN A 57 1.04 -12.82 -0.15
C ASN A 57 -0.38 -12.33 0.18
N PRO A 58 -1.42 -13.15 -0.05
CA PRO A 58 -2.80 -12.79 0.30
C PRO A 58 -2.97 -12.39 1.76
N SER A 59 -2.16 -12.97 2.66
CA SER A 59 -2.18 -12.64 4.09
C SER A 59 -1.76 -11.19 4.37
N LEU A 60 -0.87 -10.62 3.55
CA LEU A 60 -0.48 -9.22 3.67
C LEU A 60 -1.62 -8.32 3.18
N PHE A 61 -2.24 -8.67 2.05
CA PHE A 61 -3.41 -7.94 1.54
C PHE A 61 -4.53 -7.88 2.58
N THR A 62 -4.94 -9.02 3.14
CA THR A 62 -5.96 -9.08 4.21
C THR A 62 -5.53 -8.35 5.48
N ALA A 63 -4.23 -8.23 5.75
CA ALA A 63 -3.75 -7.47 6.91
C ALA A 63 -3.75 -5.94 6.66
N LEU A 64 -3.69 -5.52 5.39
CA LEU A 64 -3.79 -4.12 4.93
C LEU A 64 -5.24 -3.67 4.81
N ASP A 65 -6.13 -4.54 4.31
CA ASP A 65 -7.58 -4.37 4.25
C ASP A 65 -8.16 -4.37 5.68
N GLU A 66 -8.37 -3.17 6.22
CA GLU A 66 -8.82 -2.95 7.59
C GLU A 66 -10.32 -3.12 7.75
N ASP A 67 -11.07 -2.65 6.76
CA ASP A 67 -12.52 -2.68 6.78
C ASP A 67 -13.10 -3.99 6.21
N GLY A 68 -12.26 -4.81 5.57
CA GLY A 68 -12.61 -6.12 5.03
C GLY A 68 -13.45 -6.02 3.76
N ASN A 69 -13.36 -4.90 3.03
CA ASN A 69 -14.15 -4.67 1.82
C ASN A 69 -13.60 -5.40 0.59
N GLY A 70 -12.41 -6.01 0.70
CA GLY A 70 -11.76 -6.77 -0.37
C GLY A 70 -10.93 -5.91 -1.32
N SER A 71 -10.73 -4.64 -0.99
CA SER A 71 -9.97 -3.63 -1.72
C SER A 71 -9.15 -2.79 -0.73
N LEU A 72 -8.18 -2.03 -1.24
CA LEU A 72 -7.36 -1.13 -0.43
C LEU A 72 -7.61 0.30 -0.84
N ASP A 73 -8.04 1.13 0.11
CA ASP A 73 -8.17 2.56 -0.11
C ASP A 73 -6.81 3.29 -0.05
N PHE A 74 -6.81 4.60 -0.31
CA PHE A 74 -5.58 5.39 -0.24
C PHE A 74 -4.92 5.35 1.16
N LYS A 75 -5.70 5.26 2.23
CA LYS A 75 -5.19 5.22 3.60
C LYS A 75 -4.52 3.88 3.90
N GLU A 76 -5.11 2.78 3.46
CA GLU A 76 -4.57 1.43 3.63
C GLU A 76 -3.31 1.21 2.80
N THR A 77 -3.25 1.82 1.62
CA THR A 77 -2.06 1.77 0.76
C THR A 77 -0.90 2.63 1.26
N ILE A 78 -1.13 3.64 2.13
CA ILE A 78 -0.05 4.32 2.85
C ILE A 78 0.75 3.32 3.69
N VAL A 79 0.08 2.32 4.28
CA VAL A 79 0.73 1.26 5.07
C VAL A 79 1.60 0.39 4.17
N LEU A 80 1.11 0.03 2.98
CA LEU A 80 1.90 -0.67 1.97
C LEU A 80 3.13 0.15 1.55
N TYR A 81 2.95 1.43 1.25
CA TYR A 81 4.03 2.35 0.88
C TYR A 81 5.08 2.44 2.00
N TYR A 82 4.64 2.55 3.26
CA TYR A 82 5.52 2.53 4.42
C TYR A 82 6.32 1.24 4.51
N ILE A 83 5.68 0.08 4.32
CA ILE A 83 6.36 -1.23 4.35
C ILE A 83 7.41 -1.32 3.22
N MET A 84 7.07 -0.89 2.02
CA MET A 84 7.99 -0.88 0.86
C MET A 84 9.17 0.07 1.06
N GLN A 85 8.96 1.28 1.59
CA GLN A 85 10.01 2.29 1.78
C GLN A 85 10.87 2.07 3.03
N SER A 86 10.28 1.57 4.10
CA SER A 86 11.00 1.33 5.36
C SER A 86 11.69 -0.03 5.40
N GLY A 87 11.36 -0.93 4.48
CA GLY A 87 11.85 -2.31 4.52
C GLY A 87 11.38 -3.09 5.75
N ARG A 88 10.40 -2.57 6.52
CA ARG A 88 9.75 -3.29 7.63
C ARG A 88 8.83 -4.43 7.15
N ALA A 89 9.00 -4.86 5.90
CA ALA A 89 8.45 -6.12 5.43
C ALA A 89 9.20 -7.26 6.12
N LEU A 90 8.66 -7.68 7.27
CA LEU A 90 8.83 -9.00 7.87
C LEU A 90 10.27 -9.35 8.31
N PHE A 91 10.67 -8.85 9.49
CA PHE A 91 11.42 -9.60 10.51
C PHE A 91 10.98 -9.14 11.91
#